data_AF-A0A921B2X0-F1
#
_entry.id   AF-A0A921B2X0-F1
#
_cell.length_a   1.000
_cell.length_b   1.000
_cell.length_c   1.000
_cell.angle_alpha   90.00
_cell.angle_beta   90.00
_cell.angle_gamma   90.00
#
_symmetry.space_group_name_H-M   'P 1'
#
loop_
_entity.id
_entity.type
_entity.pdbx_description
1 polymer ?
#
loop_
_entity_poly.entity_id
_entity_poly.type
_entity_poly.pdbx_seq_one_letter_code
_entity_poly.pdbx_strand_id
1 'polypeptide(L)'
;MELYIQIIFVLALAKFCLKAAMTGRFWTMACYAFFAALVSLALYPTVIEQPATVITNLLADRELVTDGAVLTTTEAILGIFVSVFLLSNYFKPKGQRRKSVFVLKVVPGILWIFAVAYFELLFFRQRVGADFGATVAIYAGIVFAVVLLAAGFIHLFVRHESMKLELKIMLNMGILLIGLLVNASAADSTVVYATVSNVEWGALAALTAGTACFFLLGLLLSKINFKKLINRHN
;
A
#
# COMPACT_ATOMS: atom_id res chain seq x y z
N MET A 1 -2.07 -9.29 -17.61
CA MET A 1 -1.61 -8.04 -16.97
C MET A 1 -2.70 -7.34 -16.19
N GLU A 2 -3.84 -7.00 -16.80
CA GLU A 2 -4.93 -6.27 -16.13
C GLU A 2 -5.43 -6.93 -14.83
N LEU A 3 -5.65 -8.25 -14.85
CA LEU A 3 -6.10 -9.01 -13.68
C LEU A 3 -5.14 -8.90 -12.47
N TYR A 4 -3.82 -8.90 -12.70
CA TYR A 4 -2.85 -8.77 -11.62
C TYR A 4 -2.93 -7.39 -10.95
N ILE A 5 -3.09 -6.34 -11.76
CA ILE A 5 -3.25 -4.96 -11.26
C ILE A 5 -4.55 -4.83 -10.46
N GLN A 6 -5.65 -5.38 -10.97
CA GLN A 6 -6.92 -5.41 -10.24
C GLN A 6 -6.78 -6.08 -8.88
N ILE A 7 -6.09 -7.23 -8.80
CA ILE A 7 -5.87 -7.91 -7.52
C ILE A 7 -5.00 -7.05 -6.59
N ILE A 8 -3.92 -6.42 -7.09
CA ILE A 8 -3.08 -5.50 -6.29
C ILE A 8 -3.94 -4.37 -5.71
N PHE A 9 -4.82 -3.76 -6.51
CA PHE A 9 -5.70 -2.68 -6.07
C PHE A 9 -6.74 -3.14 -5.05
N VAL A 10 -7.35 -4.31 -5.23
CA VAL A 10 -8.25 -4.90 -4.23
C VAL A 10 -7.51 -5.16 -2.92
N LEU A 11 -6.30 -5.72 -2.97
CA LEU A 11 -5.47 -5.94 -1.78
C LEU A 11 -5.04 -4.63 -1.12
N ALA A 12 -4.75 -3.59 -1.90
CA ALA A 12 -4.41 -2.26 -1.39
C ALA A 12 -5.60 -1.62 -0.65
N LEU A 13 -6.82 -1.76 -1.19
CA LEU A 13 -8.05 -1.35 -0.50
C LEU A 13 -8.30 -2.18 0.77
N ALA A 14 -8.14 -3.50 0.70
CA ALA A 14 -8.25 -4.37 1.88
C ALA A 14 -7.25 -3.98 2.98
N LYS A 15 -6.01 -3.63 2.59
CA LYS A 15 -4.98 -3.12 3.51
C LYS A 15 -5.38 -1.79 4.14
N PHE A 16 -6.00 -0.90 3.37
CA PHE A 16 -6.53 0.37 3.87
C PHE A 16 -7.67 0.14 4.88
N CYS A 17 -8.63 -0.73 4.56
CA CYS A 17 -9.74 -1.11 5.45
C CYS A 17 -9.25 -1.76 6.75
N LEU A 18 -8.26 -2.67 6.67
CA LEU A 18 -7.63 -3.26 7.84
C LEU A 18 -7.00 -2.19 8.74
N LYS A 19 -6.38 -1.18 8.15
CA LYS A 19 -5.77 -0.08 8.90
C LYS A 19 -6.81 0.76 9.64
N ALA A 20 -7.94 1.06 9.00
CA ALA A 20 -9.09 1.68 9.65
C ALA A 20 -9.61 0.80 10.81
N ALA A 21 -9.67 -0.52 10.64
CA ALA A 21 -10.13 -1.45 11.68
C ALA A 21 -9.17 -1.56 12.89
N MET A 22 -7.88 -1.26 12.71
CA MET A 22 -6.84 -1.33 13.75
C MET A 22 -6.88 -0.16 14.76
N THR A 23 -7.45 0.99 14.39
CA THR A 23 -7.57 2.14 15.31
C THR A 23 -8.65 1.93 16.38
N GLY A 24 -9.59 1.02 16.15
CA GLY A 24 -10.49 0.47 17.16
C GLY A 24 -11.64 1.36 17.61
N ARG A 25 -11.76 2.58 17.06
CA ARG A 25 -12.87 3.49 17.34
C ARG A 25 -13.77 3.58 16.10
N PHE A 26 -15.09 3.52 16.30
CA PHE A 26 -16.03 3.66 15.18
C PHE A 26 -15.87 5.00 14.46
N TRP A 27 -15.69 6.08 15.22
CA TRP A 27 -15.40 7.41 14.69
C TRP A 27 -14.16 7.46 13.80
N THR A 28 -13.07 6.75 14.15
CA THR A 28 -11.88 6.73 13.28
C THR A 28 -12.16 5.97 12.00
N MET A 29 -12.90 4.86 12.05
CA MET A 29 -13.30 4.12 10.84
C MET A 29 -14.14 5.00 9.90
N ALA A 30 -15.09 5.77 10.45
CA ALA A 30 -15.87 6.74 9.69
C ALA A 30 -14.99 7.85 9.09
N CYS A 31 -13.99 8.37 9.81
CA CYS A 31 -13.04 9.33 9.25
C CYS A 31 -12.22 8.75 8.09
N TYR A 32 -11.77 7.49 8.17
CA TYR A 32 -11.06 6.85 7.07
C TYR A 32 -11.97 6.65 5.83
N ALA A 33 -13.22 6.24 6.05
CA ALA A 33 -14.20 6.11 4.97
C ALA A 33 -14.52 7.46 4.33
N PHE A 34 -14.72 8.51 5.14
CA PHE A 34 -14.94 9.88 4.67
C PHE A 34 -13.74 10.40 3.89
N PHE A 35 -12.52 10.13 4.37
CA PHE A 35 -11.30 10.52 3.68
C PHE A 35 -11.15 9.82 2.32
N ALA A 36 -11.46 8.52 2.24
CA ALA A 36 -11.43 7.79 0.97
C ALA A 36 -12.47 8.33 -0.03
N ALA A 37 -13.67 8.66 0.44
CA ALA A 37 -14.70 9.29 -0.39
C ALA A 37 -14.29 10.70 -0.87
N LEU A 38 -13.66 11.49 0.01
CA LEU A 38 -13.13 12.81 -0.34
C LEU A 38 -12.02 12.72 -1.38
N VAL A 39 -11.15 11.70 -1.28
CA VAL A 39 -10.11 11.46 -2.30
C VAL A 39 -10.73 11.13 -3.65
N SER A 40 -11.79 10.32 -3.72
CA SER A 40 -12.53 10.12 -4.99
C SER A 40 -13.09 11.44 -5.53
N LEU A 41 -13.79 12.24 -4.71
CA LEU A 41 -14.31 13.55 -5.13
C LEU A 41 -13.21 14.49 -5.65
N ALA A 42 -12.02 14.43 -5.06
CA ALA A 42 -10.87 15.24 -5.48
C ALA A 42 -10.19 14.72 -6.76
N LEU A 43 -10.22 13.41 -7.01
CA LEU A 43 -9.60 12.79 -8.19
C LEU A 43 -10.50 12.83 -9.43
N TYR A 44 -11.82 12.85 -9.21
CA TYR A 44 -12.84 12.93 -10.26
C TYR A 44 -12.54 13.84 -11.46
N PRO A 45 -12.17 15.13 -11.30
CA PRO A 45 -11.90 16.00 -12.45
C PRO A 45 -10.77 15.46 -13.34
N THR A 46 -9.72 14.91 -12.72
CA THR A 46 -8.61 14.29 -13.45
C THR A 46 -9.03 12.98 -14.11
N VAL A 47 -9.91 12.21 -13.48
CA VAL A 47 -10.37 10.90 -13.96
C VAL A 47 -11.26 11.02 -15.19
N ILE A 48 -12.16 12.01 -15.25
CA ILE A 48 -13.05 12.19 -16.41
C ILE A 48 -12.33 12.65 -17.68
N GLU A 49 -11.20 13.33 -17.54
CA GLU A 49 -10.38 13.77 -18.67
C GLU A 49 -9.58 12.63 -19.30
N GLN A 50 -9.46 11.48 -18.61
CA GLN A 50 -8.70 10.34 -19.11
C GLN A 50 -9.43 9.63 -20.25
N PRO A 51 -8.76 9.37 -21.39
CA PRO A 51 -9.36 8.55 -22.44
C PRO A 51 -9.70 7.13 -21.98
N ALA A 52 -10.72 6.53 -22.61
CA ALA A 52 -11.12 5.15 -22.32
C ALA A 52 -10.02 4.11 -22.58
N THR A 53 -9.02 4.47 -23.40
CA THR A 53 -7.85 3.64 -23.72
C THR A 53 -6.68 3.86 -22.76
N VAL A 54 -6.78 4.73 -21.76
CA VAL A 54 -5.66 5.00 -20.82
C VAL A 54 -5.22 3.74 -20.12
N ILE A 55 -6.14 2.93 -19.59
CA ILE A 55 -5.78 1.68 -18.90
C ILE A 55 -5.07 0.74 -19.87
N THR A 56 -5.56 0.59 -21.10
CA THR A 56 -4.95 -0.31 -22.09
C THR A 56 -3.60 0.19 -22.57
N ASN A 57 -3.42 1.50 -22.70
CA ASN A 57 -2.16 2.13 -23.10
C ASN A 57 -1.12 2.03 -21.97
N LEU A 58 -1.52 2.30 -20.73
CA LEU A 58 -0.66 2.16 -19.55
C LEU A 58 -0.25 0.69 -19.33
N LEU A 59 -1.14 -0.26 -19.61
CA LEU A 59 -0.83 -1.69 -19.50
C LEU A 59 0.01 -2.22 -20.66
N ALA A 60 -0.03 -1.56 -21.82
CA ALA A 60 0.79 -1.88 -22.97
C ALA A 60 2.22 -1.33 -22.83
N ASP A 61 2.37 -0.23 -22.10
CA ASP A 61 3.67 0.35 -21.80
C ASP A 61 4.41 -0.44 -20.71
N ARG A 62 5.46 -1.14 -21.14
CA ARG A 62 6.28 -1.99 -20.28
C ARG A 62 7.01 -1.20 -19.20
N GLU A 63 7.49 0.01 -19.51
CA GLU A 63 8.26 0.81 -18.57
C GLU A 63 7.37 1.23 -17.41
N LEU A 64 6.17 1.74 -17.71
CA LEU A 64 5.19 2.16 -16.72
C LEU A 64 4.68 1.01 -15.85
N VAL A 65 4.46 -0.18 -16.43
CA VAL A 65 4.08 -1.38 -15.66
C VAL A 65 5.20 -1.83 -14.74
N THR A 66 6.46 -1.75 -15.19
CA THR A 66 7.63 -2.13 -14.39
C THR A 66 7.84 -1.15 -13.24
N ASP A 67 7.74 0.15 -13.49
CA ASP A 67 7.83 1.19 -12.45
C ASP A 67 6.70 1.05 -11.42
N GLY A 68 5.48 0.79 -11.89
CA GLY A 68 4.34 0.50 -11.01
C GLY A 68 4.57 -0.73 -10.14
N ALA A 69 5.21 -1.77 -10.68
CA ALA A 69 5.59 -2.97 -9.93
C ALA A 69 6.70 -2.70 -8.91
N VAL A 70 7.71 -1.88 -9.25
CA VAL A 70 8.77 -1.45 -8.31
C VAL A 70 8.19 -0.64 -7.16
N LEU A 71 7.28 0.30 -7.44
CA LEU A 71 6.56 1.06 -6.41
C LEU A 71 5.76 0.13 -5.50
N THR A 72 5.03 -0.82 -6.11
CA THR A 72 4.19 -1.78 -5.39
C THR A 72 5.01 -2.68 -4.46
N THR A 73 6.12 -3.23 -4.96
CA THR A 73 7.02 -4.11 -4.20
C THR A 73 7.74 -3.35 -3.09
N THR A 74 8.18 -2.11 -3.36
CA THR A 74 8.80 -1.24 -2.35
C THR A 74 7.82 -0.90 -1.22
N GLU A 75 6.59 -0.50 -1.55
CA GLU A 75 5.56 -0.23 -0.55
C GLU A 75 5.23 -1.48 0.28
N ALA A 76 5.17 -2.65 -0.37
CA ALA A 76 4.89 -3.92 0.31
C ALA A 76 6.00 -4.30 1.29
N ILE A 77 7.28 -4.19 0.89
CA ILE A 77 8.44 -4.46 1.75
C ILE A 77 8.44 -3.52 2.97
N LEU A 78 8.27 -2.21 2.74
CA LEU A 78 8.15 -1.23 3.83
C LEU A 78 6.96 -1.55 4.74
N GLY A 79 5.83 -1.96 4.17
CA GLY A 79 4.64 -2.40 4.89
C GLY A 79 4.90 -3.60 5.80
N ILE A 80 5.69 -4.57 5.35
CA ILE A 80 6.11 -5.74 6.15
C ILE A 80 7.00 -5.28 7.30
N PHE A 81 8.06 -4.50 7.04
CA PHE A 81 8.95 -4.00 8.08
C PHE A 81 8.21 -3.21 9.16
N VAL A 82 7.31 -2.30 8.75
CA VAL A 82 6.46 -1.55 9.68
C VAL A 82 5.60 -2.49 10.53
N SER A 83 5.05 -3.55 9.94
CA SER A 83 4.17 -4.48 10.64
C SER A 83 4.94 -5.36 11.63
N VAL A 84 6.14 -5.83 11.26
CA VAL A 84 7.05 -6.54 12.16
C VAL A 84 7.49 -5.65 13.32
N PHE A 85 7.80 -4.37 13.05
CA PHE A 85 8.16 -3.42 14.10
C PHE A 85 7.00 -3.15 15.07
N LEU A 86 5.77 -3.01 14.56
CA LEU A 86 4.56 -2.88 15.38
C LEU A 86 4.32 -4.13 16.23
N LEU A 87 4.53 -5.33 15.66
CA LEU A 87 4.41 -6.60 16.37
C LEU A 87 5.46 -6.73 17.47
N SER A 88 6.72 -6.39 17.18
CA SER A 88 7.81 -6.37 18.17
C SER A 88 7.49 -5.41 19.33
N ASN A 89 6.95 -4.22 19.05
CA ASN A 89 6.55 -3.28 20.09
C ASN A 89 5.31 -3.75 20.87
N TYR A 90 4.42 -4.53 20.26
CA TYR A 90 3.25 -5.11 20.93
C TYR A 90 3.65 -6.13 22.01
N PHE A 91 4.66 -6.97 21.74
CA PHE A 91 5.17 -7.95 22.69
C PHE A 91 6.06 -7.37 23.81
N LYS A 92 6.44 -6.08 23.74
CA LYS A 92 7.19 -5.42 24.83
C LYS A 92 6.32 -5.18 26.06
N PRO A 93 6.90 -5.27 27.28
CA PRO A 93 6.21 -4.94 28.52
C PRO A 93 5.68 -3.50 28.49
N LYS A 94 4.52 -3.26 29.11
CA LYS A 94 3.74 -2.00 28.99
C LYS A 94 4.56 -0.73 29.24
N GLY A 95 5.56 -0.76 30.13
CA GLY A 95 6.43 0.38 30.44
C GLY A 95 7.48 0.73 29.36
N GLN A 96 7.76 -0.18 28.43
CA GLN A 96 8.79 -0.01 27.39
C GLN A 96 8.21 0.19 25.98
N ARG A 97 6.88 0.26 25.85
CA ARG A 97 6.20 0.47 24.56
C ARG A 97 6.45 1.89 24.07
N ARG A 98 7.01 2.02 22.87
CA ARG A 98 7.25 3.32 22.24
C ARG A 98 5.92 3.90 21.75
N LYS A 99 5.48 5.05 22.29
CA LYS A 99 4.26 5.74 21.82
C LYS A 99 4.37 6.27 20.38
N SER A 100 5.59 6.54 19.91
CA SER A 100 5.88 6.99 18.54
C SER A 100 5.43 6.02 17.45
N VAL A 101 5.18 4.74 17.78
CA VAL A 101 4.70 3.76 16.79
C VAL A 101 3.24 4.00 16.37
N PHE A 102 2.51 4.85 17.09
CA PHE A 102 1.14 5.22 16.74
C PHE A 102 1.05 5.85 15.34
N VAL A 103 2.03 6.67 14.95
CA VAL A 103 2.08 7.29 13.62
C VAL A 103 2.16 6.20 12.53
N LEU A 104 3.01 5.19 12.70
CA LEU A 104 3.14 4.07 11.76
C LEU A 104 1.87 3.20 11.68
N LYS A 105 1.10 3.17 12.77
CA LYS A 105 -0.21 2.51 12.83
C LYS A 105 -1.26 3.26 12.02
N VAL A 106 -1.11 4.57 11.79
CA VAL A 106 -2.11 5.44 11.15
C VAL A 106 -1.80 5.74 9.67
N VAL A 107 -0.55 6.02 9.29
CA VAL A 107 -0.18 6.49 7.92
C VAL A 107 -0.47 5.44 6.84
N PRO A 108 -1.54 5.53 6.01
CA PRO A 108 -1.81 4.53 4.97
C PRO A 108 -0.73 4.54 3.88
N GLY A 109 -0.61 3.44 3.14
CA GLY A 109 0.25 3.40 1.95
C GLY A 109 -0.29 4.30 0.84
N ILE A 110 0.41 4.41 -0.30
CA ILE A 110 -0.04 5.27 -1.41
C ILE A 110 -0.86 4.49 -2.44
N LEU A 111 -0.67 3.16 -2.53
CA LEU A 111 -1.34 2.30 -3.52
C LEU A 111 -2.87 2.35 -3.49
N TRP A 112 -3.50 2.60 -2.34
CA TRP A 112 -4.97 2.65 -2.27
C TRP A 112 -5.55 3.85 -3.02
N ILE A 113 -4.80 4.95 -3.17
CA ILE A 113 -5.23 6.14 -3.94
C ILE A 113 -5.35 5.76 -5.42
N PHE A 114 -4.33 5.07 -5.94
CA PHE A 114 -4.36 4.54 -7.31
C PHE A 114 -5.48 3.52 -7.50
N ALA A 115 -5.75 2.69 -6.48
CA ALA A 115 -6.87 1.75 -6.52
C ALA A 115 -8.23 2.47 -6.63
N VAL A 116 -8.45 3.53 -5.85
CA VAL A 116 -9.67 4.34 -5.92
C VAL A 116 -9.80 4.97 -7.31
N ALA A 117 -8.76 5.62 -7.83
CA ALA A 117 -8.77 6.22 -9.16
C ALA A 117 -9.09 5.20 -10.27
N TYR A 118 -8.51 4.00 -10.19
CA TYR A 118 -8.73 2.94 -11.17
C TYR A 118 -10.18 2.46 -11.18
N PHE A 119 -10.75 2.17 -10.01
CA PHE A 119 -12.14 1.73 -9.92
C PHE A 119 -13.13 2.84 -10.25
N GLU A 120 -12.79 4.10 -9.95
CA GLU A 120 -13.56 5.27 -10.35
C GLU A 120 -13.64 5.38 -11.87
N LEU A 121 -12.51 5.28 -12.57
CA LEU A 121 -12.46 5.27 -14.04
C LEU A 121 -13.30 4.15 -14.65
N LEU A 122 -13.22 2.93 -14.09
CA LEU A 122 -14.06 1.81 -14.52
C LEU A 122 -15.55 2.06 -14.29
N PHE A 123 -15.92 2.71 -13.18
CA PHE A 123 -17.31 3.04 -12.87
C PHE A 123 -17.88 4.08 -13.85
N PHE A 124 -17.12 5.12 -14.17
CA PHE A 124 -17.49 6.10 -15.20
C PHE A 124 -17.66 5.45 -16.57
N ARG A 125 -16.77 4.52 -16.94
CA ARG A 125 -16.88 3.78 -18.21
C ARG A 125 -18.18 3.00 -18.35
N GLN A 126 -18.75 2.49 -17.26
CA GLN A 126 -20.02 1.76 -17.28
C GLN A 126 -21.24 2.69 -17.36
N ARG A 127 -21.06 3.99 -17.08
CA ARG A 127 -22.11 5.01 -16.97
C ARG A 127 -22.01 6.06 -18.08
N VAL A 128 -21.79 5.63 -19.32
CA VAL A 128 -21.67 6.53 -20.47
C VAL A 128 -22.96 7.34 -20.63
N GLY A 129 -22.84 8.67 -20.71
CA GLY A 129 -23.98 9.59 -20.91
C GLY A 129 -24.73 9.99 -19.62
N ALA A 130 -24.29 9.52 -18.45
CA ALA A 130 -24.82 10.00 -17.17
C ALA A 130 -24.19 11.34 -16.76
N ASP A 131 -24.90 12.11 -15.94
CA ASP A 131 -24.34 13.31 -15.32
C ASP A 131 -23.13 12.94 -14.45
N PHE A 132 -22.01 13.60 -14.71
CA PHE A 132 -20.76 13.27 -14.06
C PHE A 132 -20.77 13.62 -12.57
N GLY A 133 -21.44 14.71 -12.18
CA GLY A 133 -21.59 15.14 -10.79
C GLY A 133 -22.41 14.15 -9.95
N ALA A 134 -23.52 13.67 -10.49
CA ALA A 134 -24.31 12.61 -9.86
C ALA A 134 -23.51 11.29 -9.77
N THR A 135 -22.77 10.94 -10.82
CA THR A 135 -21.99 9.70 -10.89
C THR A 135 -20.86 9.68 -9.86
N VAL A 136 -20.12 10.78 -9.69
CA VAL A 136 -19.07 10.85 -8.65
C VAL A 136 -19.67 10.81 -7.25
N ALA A 137 -20.80 11.49 -7.01
CA ALA A 137 -21.45 11.46 -5.70
C ALA A 137 -21.89 10.04 -5.31
N ILE A 138 -22.43 9.28 -6.28
CA ILE A 138 -22.78 7.86 -6.09
C ILE A 138 -21.53 7.04 -5.81
N TYR A 139 -20.48 7.19 -6.62
CA TYR A 139 -19.24 6.44 -6.45
C TYR A 139 -18.56 6.73 -5.10
N ALA A 140 -18.45 7.99 -4.71
CA ALA A 140 -17.95 8.40 -3.39
C ALA A 140 -18.77 7.80 -2.25
N GLY A 141 -20.10 7.75 -2.39
CA GLY A 141 -20.99 7.07 -1.46
C GLY A 141 -20.74 5.56 -1.38
N ILE A 142 -20.47 4.90 -2.50
CA ILE A 142 -20.10 3.48 -2.56
C ILE A 142 -18.75 3.26 -1.87
N VAL A 143 -17.73 4.06 -2.17
CA VAL A 143 -16.40 3.98 -1.54
C VAL A 143 -16.53 4.15 -0.02
N PHE A 144 -17.31 5.13 0.43
CA PHE A 144 -17.60 5.34 1.86
C PHE A 144 -18.22 4.09 2.49
N ALA A 145 -19.29 3.56 1.89
CA ALA A 145 -19.99 2.39 2.41
C ALA A 145 -19.09 1.15 2.43
N VAL A 146 -18.35 0.88 1.35
CA VAL A 146 -17.46 -0.27 1.24
C VAL A 146 -16.35 -0.21 2.27
N VAL A 147 -15.67 0.94 2.42
CA VAL A 147 -14.59 1.10 3.42
C VAL A 147 -15.13 0.94 4.83
N LEU A 148 -16.28 1.54 5.15
CA LEU A 148 -16.87 1.47 6.48
C LEU A 148 -17.34 0.06 6.83
N LEU A 149 -18.03 -0.62 5.91
CA LEU A 149 -18.50 -1.98 6.08
C LEU A 149 -17.35 -2.97 6.17
N ALA A 150 -16.35 -2.87 5.29
CA ALA A 150 -15.18 -3.74 5.32
C ALA A 150 -14.35 -3.54 6.60
N ALA A 151 -14.12 -2.29 7.02
CA ALA A 151 -13.42 -2.00 8.27
C ALA A 151 -14.22 -2.50 9.48
N GLY A 152 -15.54 -2.30 9.49
CA GLY A 152 -16.44 -2.80 10.52
C GLY A 152 -16.44 -4.32 10.61
N PHE A 153 -16.49 -5.01 9.47
CA PHE A 153 -16.41 -6.46 9.37
C PHE A 153 -15.08 -6.98 9.93
N ILE A 154 -13.95 -6.41 9.50
CA ILE A 154 -12.63 -6.77 10.02
C ILE A 154 -12.54 -6.50 11.52
N HIS A 155 -13.10 -5.39 12.00
CA HIS A 155 -13.09 -5.06 13.41
C HIS A 155 -13.90 -6.05 14.26
N LEU A 156 -15.04 -6.52 13.74
CA LEU A 156 -15.92 -7.47 14.40
C LEU A 156 -15.33 -8.89 14.44
N PHE A 157 -14.83 -9.39 13.29
CA PHE A 157 -14.33 -10.76 13.16
C PHE A 157 -12.90 -10.93 13.66
N VAL A 158 -12.02 -9.94 13.45
CA VAL A 158 -10.61 -10.01 13.87
C VAL A 158 -10.44 -9.17 15.13
N ARG A 159 -10.89 -9.67 16.29
CA ARG A 159 -10.90 -8.87 17.53
C ARG A 159 -9.51 -8.68 18.14
N HIS A 160 -8.61 -9.66 17.99
CA HIS A 160 -7.26 -9.62 18.55
C HIS A 160 -6.31 -8.73 17.73
N GLU A 161 -5.58 -7.84 18.41
CA GLU A 161 -4.62 -6.94 17.75
C GLU A 161 -3.45 -7.69 17.10
N SER A 162 -3.03 -8.83 17.66
CA SER A 162 -2.04 -9.72 17.05
C SER A 162 -2.49 -10.25 15.69
N MET A 163 -3.72 -10.77 15.60
CA MET A 163 -4.28 -11.26 14.33
C MET A 163 -4.44 -10.15 13.29
N LYS A 164 -4.79 -8.92 13.70
CA LYS A 164 -4.82 -7.77 12.78
C LYS A 164 -3.42 -7.44 12.23
N LEU A 165 -2.38 -7.56 13.04
CA LEU A 165 -0.99 -7.37 12.62
C LEU A 165 -0.52 -8.49 11.69
N GLU A 166 -0.86 -9.74 11.99
CA GLU A 166 -0.58 -10.89 11.11
C GLU A 166 -1.27 -10.74 9.75
N LEU A 167 -2.56 -10.39 9.75
CA LEU A 167 -3.30 -10.14 8.51
C LEU A 167 -2.67 -8.99 7.71
N LYS A 168 -2.15 -7.96 8.38
CA LYS A 168 -1.43 -6.87 7.72
C LYS A 168 -0.13 -7.34 7.08
N ILE A 169 0.60 -8.26 7.72
CA ILE A 169 1.79 -8.89 7.15
C ILE A 169 1.39 -9.72 5.94
N MET A 170 0.37 -10.57 6.06
CA MET A 170 -0.14 -11.40 4.97
C MET A 170 -0.59 -10.59 3.74
N LEU A 171 -1.33 -9.49 3.96
CA LEU A 171 -1.75 -8.61 2.87
C LEU A 171 -0.55 -7.97 2.15
N ASN A 172 0.45 -7.49 2.88
CA ASN A 172 1.66 -6.96 2.25
C ASN A 172 2.47 -8.05 1.54
N MET A 173 2.54 -9.27 2.09
CA MET A 173 3.16 -10.40 1.40
C MET A 173 2.41 -10.76 0.11
N GLY A 174 1.08 -10.76 0.12
CA GLY A 174 0.28 -10.99 -1.10
C GLY A 174 0.53 -9.92 -2.17
N ILE A 175 0.54 -8.64 -1.78
CA ILE A 175 0.87 -7.54 -2.69
C ILE A 175 2.31 -7.68 -3.22
N LEU A 176 3.26 -8.08 -2.37
CA LEU A 176 4.65 -8.31 -2.77
C LEU A 176 4.75 -9.45 -3.80
N LEU A 177 4.13 -10.59 -3.54
CA LEU A 177 4.15 -11.74 -4.44
C LEU A 177 3.54 -11.40 -5.81
N ILE A 178 2.40 -10.72 -5.84
CA ILE A 178 1.77 -10.33 -7.10
C ILE A 178 2.59 -9.23 -7.80
N GLY A 179 3.15 -8.27 -7.07
CA GLY A 179 4.05 -7.26 -7.63
C GLY A 179 5.29 -7.90 -8.27
N LEU A 180 5.86 -8.93 -7.65
CA LEU A 180 6.94 -9.73 -8.23
C LEU A 180 6.49 -10.52 -9.47
N LEU A 181 5.29 -11.10 -9.45
CA LEU A 181 4.72 -11.78 -10.63
C LEU A 181 4.50 -10.81 -11.79
N VAL A 182 4.00 -9.60 -11.53
CA VAL A 182 3.85 -8.54 -12.54
C VAL A 182 5.20 -8.20 -13.15
N ASN A 183 6.22 -7.98 -12.30
CA ASN A 183 7.58 -7.69 -12.76
C ASN A 183 8.18 -8.86 -13.58
N ALA A 184 7.98 -10.09 -13.13
CA ALA A 184 8.44 -11.29 -13.84
C ALA A 184 7.71 -11.51 -15.17
N SER A 185 6.42 -11.14 -15.26
CA SER A 185 5.64 -11.22 -16.50
C SER A 185 5.91 -10.09 -17.48
N ALA A 186 6.35 -8.93 -16.98
CA ALA A 186 6.82 -7.81 -17.81
C ALA A 186 8.27 -8.04 -18.27
N ALA A 187 9.07 -8.83 -17.55
CA ALA A 187 10.32 -9.38 -18.03
C ALA A 187 10.05 -10.43 -19.10
N ASP A 188 10.25 -10.08 -20.37
CA ASP A 188 9.91 -10.93 -21.50
C ASP A 188 10.56 -12.32 -21.39
N SER A 189 9.74 -13.35 -21.59
CA SER A 189 10.10 -14.77 -21.66
C SER A 189 10.95 -15.13 -22.88
N THR A 190 11.41 -14.14 -23.66
CA THR A 190 12.47 -14.31 -24.67
C THR A 190 13.86 -14.45 -24.05
N VAL A 191 14.01 -14.27 -22.73
CA VAL A 191 15.21 -14.66 -21.98
C VAL A 191 15.13 -16.13 -21.50
N VAL A 192 14.59 -17.01 -22.34
CA VAL A 192 14.99 -18.42 -22.31
C VAL A 192 16.31 -18.48 -23.09
N TYR A 193 17.44 -18.38 -22.38
CA TYR A 193 18.80 -18.62 -22.90
C TYR A 193 19.38 -17.67 -23.96
N ALA A 194 18.97 -16.40 -24.04
CA ALA A 194 19.69 -15.41 -24.84
C ALA A 194 20.75 -14.69 -23.98
N THR A 195 21.99 -15.18 -24.07
CA THR A 195 23.26 -14.42 -23.94
C THR A 195 23.38 -13.44 -22.78
N VAL A 196 24.14 -13.84 -21.75
CA VAL A 196 24.82 -12.98 -20.75
C VAL A 196 24.34 -11.53 -20.79
N SER A 197 23.19 -11.27 -20.17
CA SER A 197 22.70 -9.91 -20.02
C SER A 197 23.77 -9.14 -19.24
N ASN A 198 24.25 -8.04 -19.82
CA ASN A 198 25.16 -7.14 -19.13
C ASN A 198 24.50 -6.77 -17.80
N VAL A 199 25.05 -7.26 -16.70
CA VAL A 199 24.62 -6.85 -15.37
C VAL A 199 24.67 -5.33 -15.35
N GLU A 200 23.55 -4.67 -15.08
CA GLU A 200 23.52 -3.23 -14.91
C GLU A 200 24.24 -2.87 -13.61
N TRP A 201 25.56 -2.82 -13.67
CA TRP A 201 26.44 -2.54 -12.54
C TRP A 201 26.11 -1.21 -11.87
N GLY A 202 25.57 -0.24 -12.62
CA GLY A 202 25.07 1.03 -12.08
C GLY A 202 23.88 0.84 -11.14
N ALA A 203 22.86 0.10 -11.58
CA ALA A 203 21.68 -0.21 -10.77
C ALA A 203 22.06 -1.09 -9.57
N LEU A 204 22.94 -2.07 -9.76
CA LEU A 204 23.45 -2.93 -8.69
C LEU A 204 24.23 -2.11 -7.65
N ALA A 205 25.13 -1.23 -8.08
CA ALA A 205 25.91 -0.38 -7.19
C ALA A 205 25.01 0.60 -6.42
N ALA A 206 24.02 1.20 -7.09
CA ALA A 206 23.05 2.08 -6.44
C ALA A 206 22.23 1.33 -5.37
N LEU A 207 21.77 0.12 -5.67
CA LEU A 207 21.04 -0.71 -4.71
C LEU A 207 21.92 -1.08 -3.52
N THR A 208 23.16 -1.52 -3.77
CA THR A 208 24.09 -1.94 -2.71
C THR A 208 24.46 -0.76 -1.82
N ALA A 209 24.77 0.40 -2.42
CA ALA A 209 25.10 1.63 -1.72
C ALA A 209 23.90 2.16 -0.90
N GLY A 210 22.69 2.13 -1.48
CA GLY A 210 21.46 2.49 -0.79
C GLY A 210 21.23 1.61 0.44
N THR A 211 21.31 0.29 0.27
CA THR A 211 21.14 -0.67 1.37
C THR A 211 22.19 -0.47 2.47
N ALA A 212 23.45 -0.25 2.09
CA ALA A 212 24.53 0.03 3.03
C ALA A 212 24.29 1.35 3.80
N CYS A 213 23.81 2.39 3.13
CA CYS A 213 23.50 3.67 3.76
C CYS A 213 22.37 3.54 4.79
N PHE A 214 21.27 2.86 4.44
CA PHE A 214 20.17 2.58 5.36
C PHE A 214 20.62 1.72 6.55
N PHE A 215 21.48 0.73 6.32
CA PHE A 215 22.05 -0.10 7.37
C PHE A 215 22.92 0.72 8.36
N LEU A 216 23.79 1.58 7.84
CA LEU A 216 24.62 2.47 8.66
C LEU A 216 23.79 3.48 9.44
N LEU A 217 22.77 4.08 8.83
CA LEU A 217 21.79 4.93 9.52
C LEU A 217 21.08 4.17 10.64
N GLY A 218 20.66 2.94 10.38
CA GLY A 218 20.08 2.04 11.39
C GLY A 218 21.02 1.79 12.57
N LEU A 219 22.30 1.52 12.30
CA LEU A 219 23.32 1.32 13.33
C LEU A 219 23.57 2.58 14.18
N LEU A 220 23.66 3.75 13.54
CA LEU A 220 23.85 5.03 14.23
C LEU A 220 22.65 5.34 15.15
N LEU A 221 21.43 5.18 14.64
CA LEU A 221 20.20 5.36 15.43
C LEU A 221 20.08 4.37 16.60
N SER A 222 20.57 3.13 16.41
CA SER A 222 20.66 2.14 17.48
C SER A 222 21.62 2.60 18.59
N LYS A 223 22.84 3.02 18.23
CA LYS A 223 23.85 3.51 19.20
C LYS A 223 23.37 4.71 20.01
N ILE A 224 22.68 5.67 19.38
CA ILE A 224 22.12 6.84 20.08
C ILE A 224 21.04 6.43 21.08
N ASN A 225 20.18 5.47 20.72
CA ASN A 225 19.15 4.94 21.62
C ASN A 225 19.75 4.16 22.80
N PHE A 226 20.83 3.40 22.58
CA PHE A 226 21.56 2.70 23.65
C PHE A 226 22.22 3.69 24.62
N LYS A 227 22.89 4.75 24.13
CA LYS A 227 23.46 5.81 24.98
C LYS A 227 22.40 6.51 25.84
N LYS A 228 21.21 6.79 25.28
CA LYS A 228 20.09 7.40 26.02
C LYS A 228 19.49 6.47 27.08
N LEU A 229 19.54 5.15 26.90
CA LEU A 229 19.08 4.17 27.89
C LEU A 229 20.05 4.03 29.06
N ILE A 230 21.36 4.07 28.80
CA ILE A 230 22.40 4.01 29.85
C ILE A 230 22.38 5.28 30.71
N ASN A 231 22.25 6.47 30.10
CA ASN A 231 22.17 7.74 30.84
C ASN A 231 20.87 7.95 31.63
N ARG A 232 19.88 7.07 31.54
CA ARG A 232 18.66 7.11 32.38
C ARG A 232 18.75 6.24 33.64
N HIS A 233 19.78 5.41 33.75
CA HIS A 233 20.00 4.48 34.86
C HIS A 233 21.23 4.83 35.72
N ASN A 234 21.99 5.87 35.34
CA ASN A 234 22.93 6.58 36.21
C ASN A 234 22.27 7.87 36.69
#